data_AF-A0A7C1N0S8-F1
#
_entry.id   AF-A0A7C1N0S8-F1
#
_cell.length_a   1.000
_cell.length_b   1.000
_cell.length_c   1.000
_cell.angle_alpha   90.00
_cell.angle_beta   90.00
_cell.angle_gamma   90.00
#
_symmetry.space_group_name_H-M   'P 1'
#
loop_
_entity.id
_entity.type
_entity.pdbx_description
1 polymer ?
#
loop_
_entity_poly.entity_id
_entity_poly.type
_entity_poly.pdbx_seq_one_letter_code
_entity_poly.pdbx_strand_id
1 'polypeptide(L)'
;MLKQTSKNFRKYFFLEFTKELIRSTNTYKELRIKKEVKLIVHQSKIPVAKRPLKKESINFVIKDKIKRDSEVVSQMKREDPFGEFFKGFQKSGRRVKKRSFPLLKIPESPLPETFQHVRPRPTFNKINLGKLNPLIRDPMVKVIECNGPEERIIVMGRMGRKNTSITLSDDEVEGVIRNFSQATKIPVSEGAFRVVFGRLVLSAIVSEILGSKFLIKKLSGPPSFF
;
A
#
# COMPACT_ATOMS: atom_id res chain seq x y z
N MET A 1 21.05 -26.70 17.24
CA MET A 1 21.00 -25.63 18.26
C MET A 1 19.94 -25.84 19.35
N LEU A 2 18.72 -26.31 19.07
CA LEU A 2 17.69 -26.48 20.11
C LEU A 2 17.99 -27.56 21.18
N LYS A 3 18.89 -28.52 20.93
CA LYS A 3 19.23 -29.58 21.90
C LYS A 3 20.11 -29.10 23.06
N GLN A 4 20.75 -27.93 22.93
CA GLN A 4 21.72 -27.40 23.92
C GLN A 4 21.11 -26.46 24.97
N THR A 5 19.84 -26.06 24.81
CA THR A 5 19.18 -25.14 25.76
C THR A 5 18.53 -25.86 26.94
N SER A 6 18.44 -25.18 28.09
CA SER A 6 17.81 -25.71 29.30
C SER A 6 16.31 -25.96 29.10
N LYS A 7 15.75 -26.96 29.79
CA LYS A 7 14.31 -27.30 29.70
C LYS A 7 13.42 -26.10 30.09
N ASN A 8 13.85 -25.33 31.09
CA ASN A 8 13.13 -24.13 31.55
C ASN A 8 13.09 -23.03 30.48
N PHE A 9 14.21 -22.80 29.78
CA PHE A 9 14.25 -21.82 28.70
C PHE A 9 13.32 -22.23 27.56
N ARG A 10 13.29 -23.51 27.18
CA ARG A 10 12.38 -23.99 26.12
C ARG A 10 10.92 -23.75 26.50
N LYS A 11 10.53 -24.08 27.74
CA LYS A 11 9.16 -23.85 28.23
C LYS A 11 8.79 -22.36 28.18
N TYR A 12 9.68 -21.48 28.65
CA TYR A 12 9.47 -20.03 28.60
C TYR A 12 9.35 -19.52 27.15
N PHE A 13 10.27 -19.93 26.29
CA PHE A 13 10.28 -19.53 24.89
C PHE A 13 9.01 -19.96 24.16
N PHE A 14 8.57 -21.21 24.32
CA PHE A 14 7.32 -21.67 23.70
C PHE A 14 6.10 -20.89 24.22
N LEU A 15 6.09 -20.52 25.50
CA LEU A 15 5.02 -19.73 26.08
C LEU A 15 4.98 -18.30 25.52
N GLU A 16 6.12 -17.62 25.42
CA GLU A 16 6.17 -16.28 24.82
C GLU A 16 5.92 -16.29 23.31
N PHE A 17 6.45 -17.30 22.62
CA PHE A 17 6.23 -17.47 21.18
C PHE A 17 4.75 -17.73 20.86
N THR A 18 4.08 -18.60 21.62
CA THR A 18 2.64 -18.86 21.44
C THR A 18 1.79 -17.64 21.78
N LYS A 19 2.16 -16.87 22.82
CA LYS A 19 1.51 -15.57 23.10
C LYS A 19 1.66 -14.60 21.92
N GLU A 20 2.84 -14.49 21.32
CA GLU A 20 3.05 -13.61 20.16
C GLU A 20 2.31 -14.08 18.91
N LEU A 21 2.26 -15.40 18.65
CA LEU A 21 1.43 -15.95 17.58
C LEU A 21 -0.04 -15.54 17.76
N ILE A 22 -0.60 -15.74 18.97
CA ILE A 22 -1.98 -15.35 19.27
C ILE A 22 -2.18 -13.83 19.12
N ARG A 23 -1.26 -13.00 19.64
CA ARG A 23 -1.32 -11.53 19.50
C ARG A 23 -1.29 -11.05 18.06
N SER A 24 -0.56 -11.75 17.19
CA SER A 24 -0.42 -11.40 15.78
C SER A 24 -1.67 -11.72 14.94
N THR A 25 -2.52 -12.66 15.39
CA THR A 25 -3.76 -13.01 14.69
C THR A 25 -4.78 -11.86 14.67
N ASN A 26 -5.48 -11.71 13.55
CA ASN A 26 -6.50 -10.68 13.38
C ASN A 26 -7.68 -10.86 14.36
N THR A 27 -8.02 -12.11 14.68
CA THR A 27 -9.08 -12.45 15.64
C THR A 27 -8.80 -11.90 17.04
N TYR A 28 -7.56 -11.98 17.52
CA TYR A 28 -7.18 -11.40 18.81
C TYR A 28 -7.24 -9.87 18.81
N LYS A 29 -6.82 -9.23 17.71
CA LYS A 29 -6.92 -7.76 17.56
C LYS A 29 -8.38 -7.30 17.61
N GLU A 30 -9.27 -7.99 16.90
CA GLU A 30 -10.71 -7.70 16.93
C GLU A 30 -11.32 -7.89 18.34
N LEU A 31 -10.96 -8.96 19.05
CA LEU A 31 -11.43 -9.20 20.42
C LEU A 31 -10.94 -8.16 21.40
N ARG A 32 -9.68 -7.69 21.26
CA ARG A 32 -9.13 -6.61 22.08
C ARG A 32 -9.86 -5.30 21.85
N ILE A 33 -10.10 -4.94 20.59
CA ILE A 33 -10.88 -3.74 20.22
C ILE A 33 -12.31 -3.84 20.80
N LYS A 34 -12.97 -4.99 20.69
CA LYS A 34 -14.30 -5.20 21.29
C LYS A 34 -14.30 -5.03 22.81
N LYS A 35 -13.26 -5.50 23.51
CA LYS A 35 -13.12 -5.32 24.96
C LYS A 35 -12.87 -3.86 25.36
N GLU A 36 -11.99 -3.17 24.65
CA GLU A 36 -11.67 -1.75 24.89
C GLU A 36 -12.89 -0.86 24.59
N VAL A 37 -13.62 -1.10 23.50
CA VAL A 37 -14.87 -0.41 23.17
C VAL A 37 -15.94 -0.69 24.24
N LYS A 38 -16.09 -1.94 24.70
CA LYS A 38 -17.05 -2.28 25.76
C LYS A 38 -16.73 -1.57 27.08
N LEU A 39 -15.45 -1.42 27.43
CA LEU A 39 -15.00 -0.66 28.60
C LEU A 39 -15.34 0.83 28.46
N ILE A 40 -15.09 1.44 27.31
CA ILE A 40 -15.43 2.85 27.04
C ILE A 40 -16.95 3.07 27.11
N VAL A 41 -17.74 2.15 26.54
CA VAL A 41 -19.22 2.19 26.60
C VAL A 41 -19.73 2.01 28.04
N HIS A 42 -19.05 1.23 28.87
CA HIS A 42 -19.49 1.00 30.26
C HIS A 42 -19.04 2.10 31.23
N GLN A 43 -17.94 2.80 30.94
CA GLN A 43 -17.53 3.99 31.69
C GLN A 43 -18.38 5.21 31.32
N SER A 44 -18.94 5.25 30.12
CA SER A 44 -19.89 6.28 29.67
C SER A 44 -21.35 5.93 29.99
N LYS A 45 -21.64 5.38 31.19
CA LYS A 45 -23.00 5.19 31.74
C LYS A 45 -23.74 6.52 31.91
N ILE A 46 -24.07 7.15 30.79
CA ILE A 46 -25.23 7.98 30.60
C ILE A 46 -26.35 6.98 30.28
N PRO A 47 -27.49 7.00 30.97
CA PRO A 47 -28.62 6.14 30.63
C PRO A 47 -29.15 6.53 29.25
N VAL A 48 -28.68 5.85 28.20
CA VAL A 48 -29.15 6.08 26.83
C VAL A 48 -30.48 5.36 26.65
N ALA A 49 -31.57 6.08 26.96
CA ALA A 49 -32.86 5.83 26.34
C ALA A 49 -32.65 5.88 24.81
N LYS A 50 -33.05 4.81 24.11
CA LYS A 50 -32.91 4.65 22.65
C LYS A 50 -33.68 5.76 21.92
N ARG A 51 -33.05 6.92 21.72
CA ARG A 51 -33.47 7.94 20.77
C ARG A 51 -32.37 8.04 19.70
N PRO A 52 -32.72 8.02 18.40
CA PRO A 52 -31.73 8.21 17.35
C PRO A 52 -31.13 9.60 17.48
N LEU A 53 -29.88 9.66 17.94
CA LEU A 53 -29.14 10.92 18.04
C LEU A 53 -28.82 11.41 16.64
N LYS A 54 -29.32 12.61 16.31
CA LYS A 54 -29.05 13.29 15.03
C LYS A 54 -27.54 13.48 14.87
N LYS A 55 -27.00 13.14 13.69
CA LYS A 55 -25.55 13.18 13.39
C LYS A 55 -24.89 14.54 13.70
N GLU A 56 -25.67 15.62 13.73
CA GLU A 56 -25.22 16.97 14.05
C GLU A 56 -24.69 17.12 15.48
N SER A 57 -25.23 16.39 16.47
CA SER A 57 -24.77 16.51 17.87
C SER A 57 -23.42 15.84 18.10
N ILE A 58 -23.06 14.82 17.31
CA ILE A 58 -21.79 14.10 17.45
C ILE A 58 -20.62 14.99 17.00
N ASN A 59 -20.79 15.73 15.90
CA ASN A 59 -19.77 16.65 15.40
C ASN A 59 -19.46 17.78 16.39
N PHE A 60 -20.46 18.23 17.16
CA PHE A 60 -20.28 19.25 18.18
C PHE A 60 -19.42 18.73 19.35
N VAL A 61 -19.72 17.53 19.85
CA VAL A 61 -18.96 16.91 20.96
C VAL A 61 -17.50 16.63 20.57
N ILE A 62 -17.23 16.23 19.32
CA ILE A 62 -15.88 16.00 18.83
C ILE A 62 -15.10 17.33 18.72
N LYS A 63 -15.71 18.39 18.20
CA LYS A 63 -15.08 19.71 18.10
C LYS A 63 -14.72 20.28 19.47
N ASP A 64 -15.60 20.15 20.45
CA ASP A 64 -15.35 20.61 21.82
C ASP A 64 -14.24 19.82 22.53
N LYS A 65 -14.11 18.52 22.23
CA LYS A 65 -13.04 17.69 22.79
C LYS A 65 -11.68 18.07 22.19
N ILE A 66 -11.61 18.25 20.87
CA ILE A 66 -10.38 18.69 20.18
C ILE A 66 -9.94 20.07 20.70
N LYS A 67 -10.88 20.98 20.91
CA LYS A 67 -10.57 22.32 21.43
C LYS A 67 -9.95 22.25 22.83
N ARG A 68 -10.56 21.49 23.74
CA ARG A 68 -10.02 21.26 25.10
C ARG A 68 -8.65 20.61 25.09
N ASP A 69 -8.45 19.56 24.30
CA ASP A 69 -7.17 18.87 24.21
C ASP A 69 -6.08 19.78 23.63
N SER A 70 -6.44 20.65 22.67
CA SER A 70 -5.50 21.63 22.09
C SER A 70 -5.08 22.72 23.09
N GLU A 71 -6.00 23.15 23.97
CA GLU A 71 -5.71 24.13 25.03
C GLU A 71 -4.75 23.52 26.07
N VAL A 72 -4.95 22.26 26.47
CA VAL A 72 -4.03 21.54 27.37
C VAL A 72 -2.62 21.40 26.78
N VAL A 73 -2.50 21.05 25.50
CA VAL A 73 -1.20 20.96 24.80
C VAL A 73 -0.53 22.34 24.70
N SER A 74 -1.31 23.41 24.53
CA SER A 74 -0.79 24.77 24.48
C SER A 74 -0.26 25.26 25.84
N GLN A 75 -0.87 24.81 26.93
CA GLN A 75 -0.40 25.08 28.29
C GLN A 75 0.86 24.27 28.64
N MET A 76 0.92 22.98 28.25
CA MET A 76 2.13 22.17 28.45
C MET A 76 3.37 22.73 27.75
N LYS A 77 3.21 23.32 26.54
CA LYS A 77 4.32 23.96 25.82
C LYS A 77 4.87 25.22 26.49
N ARG A 78 4.14 25.83 27.43
CA ARG A 78 4.59 27.03 28.15
C ARG A 78 5.44 26.70 29.37
N GLU A 79 5.39 25.46 29.86
CA GLU A 79 6.06 25.06 31.08
C GLU A 79 7.25 24.12 30.86
N ASP A 80 7.62 23.77 29.62
CA ASP A 80 8.80 22.94 29.35
C ASP A 80 10.09 23.61 29.87
N PRO A 81 10.63 23.21 31.04
CA PRO A 81 11.81 23.83 31.63
C PRO A 81 13.09 23.43 30.88
N PHE A 82 12.95 22.58 29.84
CA PHE A 82 14.01 22.09 28.98
C PHE A 82 14.25 22.96 27.73
N GLY A 83 13.43 24.00 27.49
CA GLY A 83 13.51 24.86 26.31
C GLY A 83 14.78 25.73 26.22
N GLU A 84 15.49 25.93 27.34
CA GLU A 84 16.72 26.73 27.36
C GLU A 84 18.00 25.89 27.25
N PHE A 85 17.95 24.59 27.56
CA PHE A 85 19.11 23.70 27.49
C PHE A 85 19.60 23.43 26.05
N PHE A 86 18.76 23.64 25.04
CA PHE A 86 19.09 23.37 23.64
C PHE A 86 19.39 24.62 22.79
N LYS A 87 19.28 25.83 23.34
CA LYS A 87 19.57 27.08 22.58
C LYS A 87 21.05 27.24 22.21
N GLY A 88 21.96 26.52 22.89
CA GLY A 88 23.41 26.52 22.59
C GLY A 88 23.87 25.50 21.54
N PHE A 89 22.99 24.60 21.06
CA PHE A 89 23.34 23.58 20.07
C PHE A 89 23.05 24.00 18.61
N GLN A 90 23.12 25.30 18.32
CA GLN A 90 23.27 25.80 16.95
C GLN A 90 24.69 25.51 16.44
N LYS A 91 24.99 24.22 16.33
CA LYS A 91 26.21 23.71 15.72
C LYS A 91 26.24 24.16 14.27
N SER A 92 27.32 24.82 13.90
CA SER A 92 27.84 24.93 12.54
C SER A 92 27.72 23.58 11.83
N GLY A 93 26.61 23.40 11.13
CA GLY A 93 26.27 22.18 10.42
C GLY A 93 27.13 22.05 9.17
N ARG A 94 28.45 21.86 9.34
CA ARG A 94 29.24 21.15 8.33
C ARG A 94 28.51 19.83 8.14
N ARG A 95 27.77 19.73 7.03
CA ARG A 95 27.12 18.50 6.59
C ARG A 95 28.23 17.46 6.51
N VAL A 96 28.42 16.69 7.59
CA VAL A 96 29.24 15.49 7.57
C VAL A 96 28.54 14.65 6.52
N LYS A 97 29.11 14.60 5.32
CA LYS A 97 28.68 13.69 4.27
C LYS A 97 28.70 12.33 4.93
N LYS A 98 27.52 11.82 5.32
CA LYS A 98 27.39 10.46 5.83
C LYS A 98 27.99 9.62 4.72
N ARG A 99 29.23 9.15 4.93
CA ARG A 99 29.84 8.16 4.07
C ARG A 99 28.98 6.93 4.30
N SER A 100 27.92 6.80 3.50
CA SER A 100 27.14 5.59 3.44
C SER A 100 28.16 4.54 3.03
N PHE A 101 28.60 3.74 3.98
CA PHE A 101 29.36 2.54 3.67
C PHE A 101 28.57 1.82 2.57
N PRO A 102 29.24 1.42 1.48
CA PRO A 102 28.56 0.69 0.42
C PRO A 102 27.90 -0.52 1.11
N LEU A 103 26.56 -0.55 1.12
CA LEU A 103 25.82 -1.68 1.62
C LEU A 103 26.36 -2.89 0.84
N LEU A 104 26.94 -3.86 1.56
CA LEU A 104 27.37 -5.12 0.97
C LEU A 104 26.14 -5.79 0.37
N LYS A 105 25.95 -5.61 -0.94
CA LYS A 105 24.89 -6.26 -1.69
C LYS A 105 25.35 -7.67 -1.96
N ILE A 106 24.69 -8.64 -1.34
CA ILE A 106 24.83 -10.04 -1.72
C ILE A 106 24.46 -10.12 -3.20
N PRO A 107 25.34 -10.63 -4.07
CA PRO A 107 25.03 -10.78 -5.49
C PRO A 107 23.81 -11.71 -5.62
N GLU A 108 22.82 -11.29 -6.39
CA GLU A 108 21.68 -12.14 -6.70
C GLU A 108 22.19 -13.37 -7.47
N SER A 109 21.98 -14.57 -6.93
CA SER A 109 22.31 -15.80 -7.63
C SER A 109 21.51 -15.87 -8.93
N PRO A 110 22.14 -16.10 -10.10
CA PRO A 110 21.40 -16.24 -11.33
C PRO A 110 20.39 -17.39 -11.20
N LEU A 111 19.22 -17.24 -11.84
CA LEU A 111 18.26 -18.33 -11.93
C LEU A 111 18.92 -19.50 -12.71
N PRO A 112 18.74 -20.76 -12.28
CA PRO A 112 19.23 -21.92 -13.03
C PRO A 112 18.81 -21.85 -14.50
N GLU A 113 19.65 -22.34 -15.41
CA GLU A 113 19.37 -22.34 -16.85
C GLU A 113 18.03 -22.98 -17.18
N THR A 114 17.67 -24.02 -16.43
CA THR A 114 16.39 -24.72 -16.54
C THR A 114 15.19 -23.81 -16.33
N PHE A 115 15.28 -22.69 -15.60
CA PHE A 115 14.16 -21.76 -15.38
C PHE A 115 14.23 -20.50 -16.26
N GLN A 116 15.20 -20.39 -17.17
CA GLN A 116 15.30 -19.21 -18.04
C GLN A 116 14.09 -19.06 -18.98
N HIS A 117 13.45 -20.17 -19.35
CA HIS A 117 12.23 -20.16 -20.17
C HIS A 117 11.01 -19.57 -19.44
N VAL A 118 11.03 -19.53 -18.10
CA VAL A 118 9.97 -18.93 -17.28
C VAL A 118 10.02 -17.39 -17.34
N ARG A 119 11.17 -16.82 -17.73
CA ARG A 119 11.27 -15.36 -17.89
C ARG A 119 10.52 -14.95 -19.17
N PRO A 120 9.53 -14.06 -19.07
CA PRO A 120 8.81 -13.60 -20.25
C PRO A 120 9.79 -12.90 -21.19
N ARG A 121 9.93 -13.43 -22.42
CA ARG A 121 10.68 -12.76 -23.48
C ARG A 121 9.79 -11.67 -24.09
N PRO A 122 10.23 -10.41 -24.13
CA PRO A 122 9.39 -9.33 -24.66
C PRO A 122 9.18 -9.53 -26.17
N THR A 123 7.96 -9.91 -26.55
CA THR A 123 7.50 -9.97 -27.94
C THR A 123 6.89 -8.62 -28.38
N PHE A 124 6.79 -8.40 -29.69
CA PHE A 124 6.25 -7.17 -30.30
C PHE A 124 4.75 -7.22 -30.57
N ASN A 125 4.05 -8.15 -29.92
CA ASN A 125 2.64 -8.36 -30.19
C ASN A 125 1.86 -7.11 -29.74
N LYS A 126 1.07 -6.55 -30.67
CA LYS A 126 0.20 -5.41 -30.39
C LYS A 126 -1.09 -5.93 -29.77
N ILE A 127 -1.52 -5.31 -28.67
CA ILE A 127 -2.82 -5.56 -28.04
C ILE A 127 -3.68 -4.30 -28.20
N ASN A 128 -4.96 -4.48 -28.51
CA ASN A 128 -5.91 -3.38 -28.63
C ASN A 128 -6.62 -3.19 -27.28
N LEU A 129 -6.36 -2.05 -26.61
CA LEU A 129 -6.96 -1.68 -25.32
C LEU A 129 -7.95 -0.50 -25.46
N GLY A 130 -8.56 -0.32 -26.64
CA GLY A 130 -9.53 0.74 -26.91
C GLY A 130 -8.97 2.15 -26.63
N LYS A 131 -9.60 2.88 -25.70
CA LYS A 131 -9.25 4.26 -25.31
C LYS A 131 -7.82 4.41 -24.80
N LEU A 132 -7.19 3.34 -24.32
CA LEU A 132 -5.81 3.36 -23.80
C LEU A 132 -4.74 3.28 -24.91
N ASN A 133 -5.12 2.96 -26.15
CA ASN A 133 -4.18 2.79 -27.26
C ASN A 133 -3.24 3.99 -27.49
N PRO A 134 -3.69 5.26 -27.43
CA PRO A 134 -2.79 6.41 -27.56
C PRO A 134 -1.72 6.44 -26.47
N LEU A 135 -2.10 6.15 -25.22
CA LEU A 135 -1.18 6.13 -24.07
C LEU A 135 -0.15 5.01 -24.17
N ILE A 136 -0.51 3.88 -24.79
CA ILE A 136 0.40 2.75 -25.01
C ILE A 136 1.43 3.08 -26.11
N ARG A 137 1.01 3.79 -27.16
CA ARG A 137 1.88 4.20 -28.26
C ARG A 137 2.86 5.30 -27.86
N ASP A 138 2.51 6.12 -26.87
CA ASP A 138 3.39 7.20 -26.40
C ASP A 138 4.65 6.67 -25.69
N PRO A 139 5.87 6.91 -26.21
CA PRO A 139 7.12 6.47 -25.58
C PRO A 139 7.43 7.20 -24.26
N MET A 140 6.83 8.37 -24.01
CA MET A 140 7.06 9.14 -22.78
C MET A 140 6.33 8.52 -21.58
N VAL A 141 5.25 7.78 -21.82
CA VAL A 141 4.45 7.10 -20.79
C VAL A 141 5.09 5.75 -20.46
N LYS A 142 5.45 5.55 -19.19
CA LYS A 142 6.03 4.28 -18.69
C LYS A 142 5.04 3.45 -17.90
N VAL A 143 4.13 4.10 -17.17
CA VAL A 143 3.13 3.45 -16.32
C VAL A 143 1.78 4.12 -16.54
N ILE A 144 0.74 3.32 -16.63
CA ILE A 144 -0.66 3.73 -16.72
C ILE A 144 -1.37 3.11 -15.51
N GLU A 145 -1.98 3.94 -14.67
CA GLU A 145 -2.64 3.56 -13.42
C GLU A 145 -4.13 3.93 -13.50
N CYS A 146 -4.98 2.97 -13.19
CA CYS A 146 -6.43 3.10 -13.08
C CYS A 146 -6.85 2.66 -11.67
N ASN A 147 -7.39 3.62 -10.91
CA ASN A 147 -7.71 3.47 -9.49
C ASN A 147 -9.13 2.94 -9.23
N GLY A 148 -9.94 2.83 -10.28
CA GLY A 148 -11.32 2.34 -10.26
C GLY A 148 -12.10 2.74 -11.52
N PRO A 149 -13.34 2.25 -11.67
CA PRO A 149 -14.25 2.69 -12.72
C PRO A 149 -14.61 4.17 -12.55
N GLU A 150 -14.89 4.85 -13.67
CA GLU A 150 -15.22 6.27 -13.80
C GLU A 150 -14.14 7.26 -13.31
N GLU A 151 -13.05 6.76 -12.73
CA GLU A 151 -11.92 7.58 -12.33
C GLU A 151 -11.01 7.95 -13.51
N ARG A 152 -10.36 9.11 -13.41
CA ARG A 152 -9.42 9.58 -14.43
C ARG A 152 -8.14 8.75 -14.39
N ILE A 153 -7.69 8.29 -15.54
CA ILE A 153 -6.45 7.53 -15.64
C ILE A 153 -5.25 8.42 -15.33
N ILE A 154 -4.35 7.89 -14.50
CA ILE A 154 -3.10 8.52 -14.11
C ILE A 154 -1.97 7.93 -14.94
N VAL A 155 -1.18 8.76 -15.59
CA VAL A 155 0.00 8.33 -16.33
C VAL A 155 1.26 8.79 -15.62
N MET A 156 2.27 7.92 -15.56
CA MET A 156 3.60 8.25 -15.06
C MET A 156 4.63 7.94 -16.14
N GLY A 157 5.59 8.84 -16.30
CA GLY A 157 6.56 8.74 -17.38
C GLY A 157 7.73 9.70 -17.21
N ARG A 158 8.37 10.06 -18.32
CA ARG A 158 9.42 11.09 -18.33
C ARG A 158 8.88 12.47 -17.95
N MET A 159 7.59 12.71 -18.19
CA MET A 159 6.89 13.96 -17.87
C MET A 159 6.42 14.07 -16.41
N GLY A 160 6.79 13.12 -15.53
CA GLY A 160 6.26 13.03 -14.18
C GLY A 160 4.90 12.30 -14.12
N ARG A 161 4.14 12.55 -13.05
CA ARG A 161 2.78 12.02 -12.84
C ARG A 161 1.76 13.04 -13.34
N LYS A 162 0.92 12.65 -14.30
CA LYS A 162 -0.14 13.51 -14.86
C LYS A 162 -1.47 12.76 -14.90
N ASN A 163 -2.54 13.48 -14.63
CA ASN A 163 -3.90 12.95 -14.78
C ASN A 163 -4.36 13.21 -16.22
N THR A 164 -4.95 12.21 -16.85
CA THR A 164 -5.52 12.32 -18.20
C THR A 164 -7.01 12.65 -18.13
N SER A 165 -7.59 13.11 -19.24
CA SER A 165 -9.04 13.33 -19.37
C SER A 165 -9.82 12.04 -19.66
N ILE A 166 -9.13 10.91 -19.83
CA ILE A 166 -9.74 9.63 -20.18
C ILE A 166 -10.29 9.00 -18.90
N THR A 167 -11.58 8.69 -18.91
CA THR A 167 -12.28 7.87 -17.92
C THR A 167 -12.71 6.55 -18.57
N LEU A 168 -12.73 5.49 -17.78
CA LEU A 168 -13.15 4.15 -18.21
C LEU A 168 -14.41 3.74 -17.45
N SER A 169 -15.37 3.13 -18.14
CA SER A 169 -16.48 2.45 -17.46
C SER A 169 -16.02 1.11 -16.87
N ASP A 170 -16.84 0.53 -15.98
CA ASP A 170 -16.55 -0.78 -15.39
C ASP A 170 -16.38 -1.87 -16.47
N ASP A 171 -17.27 -1.90 -17.46
CA ASP A 171 -17.18 -2.81 -18.62
C ASP A 171 -15.88 -2.64 -19.42
N GLU A 172 -15.38 -1.40 -19.54
CA GLU A 172 -14.12 -1.12 -20.25
C GLU A 172 -12.92 -1.60 -19.44
N VAL A 173 -12.95 -1.45 -18.11
CA VAL A 173 -11.91 -1.96 -17.20
C VAL A 173 -11.87 -3.49 -17.27
N GLU A 174 -13.00 -4.15 -17.16
CA GLU A 174 -13.10 -5.60 -17.31
C GLU A 174 -12.67 -6.06 -18.71
N GLY A 175 -13.06 -5.33 -19.75
CA GLY A 175 -12.66 -5.57 -21.13
C GLY A 175 -11.14 -5.53 -21.31
N VAL A 176 -10.44 -4.58 -20.67
CA VAL A 176 -8.97 -4.54 -20.68
C VAL A 176 -8.39 -5.81 -20.04
N ILE A 177 -8.86 -6.19 -18.85
CA ILE A 177 -8.36 -7.39 -18.13
C ILE A 177 -8.63 -8.66 -18.94
N ARG A 178 -9.83 -8.77 -19.54
CA ARG A 178 -10.23 -9.90 -20.39
C ARG A 178 -9.39 -10.01 -21.64
N ASN A 179 -9.07 -8.88 -22.30
CA ASN A 179 -8.19 -8.87 -23.47
C ASN A 179 -6.79 -9.40 -23.12
N PHE A 180 -6.24 -9.02 -21.96
CA PHE A 180 -4.97 -9.56 -21.48
C PHE A 180 -5.06 -11.06 -21.13
N SER A 181 -6.16 -11.49 -20.52
CA SER A 181 -6.42 -12.92 -20.23
C SER A 181 -6.46 -13.76 -21.50
N GLN A 182 -7.20 -13.32 -22.52
CA GLN A 182 -7.28 -14.00 -23.82
C GLN A 182 -5.92 -14.04 -24.53
N ALA A 183 -5.20 -12.91 -24.53
CA ALA A 183 -3.90 -12.80 -25.19
C ALA A 183 -2.80 -13.64 -24.54
N THR A 184 -2.88 -13.85 -23.22
CA THR A 184 -1.91 -14.64 -22.45
C THR A 184 -2.36 -16.09 -22.20
N LYS A 185 -3.63 -16.41 -22.48
CA LYS A 185 -4.30 -17.67 -22.13
C LYS A 185 -4.30 -17.98 -20.62
N ILE A 186 -4.20 -16.95 -19.78
CA ILE A 186 -4.26 -17.07 -18.32
C ILE A 186 -5.65 -16.64 -17.87
N PRO A 187 -6.47 -17.50 -17.24
CA PRO A 187 -7.82 -17.14 -16.81
C PRO A 187 -7.79 -16.07 -15.72
N VAL A 188 -8.80 -15.19 -15.72
CA VAL A 188 -8.98 -14.17 -14.68
C VAL A 188 -9.56 -14.83 -13.43
N SER A 189 -8.95 -14.59 -12.27
CA SER A 189 -9.45 -15.01 -10.96
C SER A 189 -9.68 -13.80 -10.06
N GLU A 190 -10.59 -13.92 -9.09
CA GLU A 190 -10.79 -12.89 -8.06
C GLU A 190 -9.48 -12.65 -7.28
N GLY A 191 -9.19 -11.39 -6.95
CA GLY A 191 -7.97 -10.99 -6.25
C GLY A 191 -6.89 -10.43 -7.17
N ALA A 192 -5.62 -10.78 -6.90
CA ALA A 192 -4.48 -10.19 -7.60
C ALA A 192 -4.17 -10.95 -8.91
N PHE A 193 -4.28 -10.24 -10.04
CA PHE A 193 -4.03 -10.77 -11.38
C PHE A 193 -2.81 -10.10 -12.00
N ARG A 194 -1.74 -10.85 -12.24
CA ARG A 194 -0.50 -10.32 -12.82
C ARG A 194 -0.12 -11.08 -14.07
N VAL A 195 -0.06 -10.39 -15.21
CA VAL A 195 0.31 -11.01 -16.48
C VAL A 195 1.29 -10.15 -17.26
N VAL A 196 2.01 -10.78 -18.17
CA VAL A 196 2.94 -10.10 -19.09
C VAL A 196 2.53 -10.44 -20.51
N PHE A 197 2.34 -9.41 -21.33
CA PHE A 197 2.08 -9.56 -22.76
C PHE A 197 3.00 -8.64 -23.56
N GLY A 198 3.93 -9.23 -24.31
CA GLY A 198 4.94 -8.48 -25.06
C GLY A 198 5.78 -7.58 -24.16
N ARG A 199 5.65 -6.27 -24.33
CA ARG A 199 6.35 -5.24 -23.53
C ARG A 199 5.50 -4.64 -22.42
N LEU A 200 4.31 -5.16 -22.18
CA LEU A 200 3.38 -4.66 -21.19
C LEU A 200 3.26 -5.65 -20.03
N VAL A 201 3.36 -5.14 -18.81
CA VAL A 201 3.09 -5.88 -17.57
C VAL A 201 1.81 -5.32 -16.98
N LEU A 202 0.76 -6.14 -16.94
CA LEU A 202 -0.49 -5.82 -16.27
C LEU A 202 -0.43 -6.34 -14.84
N SER A 203 -0.70 -5.47 -13.87
CA SER A 203 -0.98 -5.82 -12.49
C SER A 203 -2.37 -5.30 -12.15
N ALA A 204 -3.35 -6.18 -12.03
CA ALA A 204 -4.72 -5.86 -11.70
C ALA A 204 -5.14 -6.45 -10.35
N ILE A 205 -6.08 -5.80 -9.69
CA ILE A 205 -6.81 -6.31 -8.53
C ILE A 205 -8.27 -6.35 -8.95
N VAL A 206 -8.80 -7.57 -9.09
CA VAL A 206 -10.19 -7.84 -9.45
C VAL A 206 -10.97 -8.02 -8.16
N SER A 207 -11.94 -7.14 -7.91
CA SER A 207 -12.80 -7.18 -6.73
C SER A 207 -14.22 -6.77 -7.10
N GLU A 208 -15.19 -7.61 -6.79
CA GLU A 208 -16.61 -7.33 -7.03
C GLU A 208 -17.12 -6.18 -6.14
N ILE A 209 -16.56 -6.02 -4.95
CA ILE A 209 -17.06 -5.07 -3.93
C ILE A 209 -16.47 -3.67 -4.12
N LEU A 210 -15.16 -3.59 -4.42
CA LEU A 210 -14.41 -2.33 -4.49
C LEU A 210 -14.18 -1.83 -5.92
N GLY A 211 -14.63 -2.59 -6.92
CA GLY A 211 -14.31 -2.37 -8.32
C GLY A 211 -12.91 -2.85 -8.69
N SER A 212 -12.73 -3.08 -9.99
CA SER A 212 -11.45 -3.52 -10.54
C SER A 212 -10.46 -2.36 -10.67
N LYS A 213 -9.20 -2.61 -10.28
CA LYS A 213 -8.10 -1.65 -10.39
C LYS A 213 -6.97 -2.25 -11.18
N PHE A 214 -6.24 -1.45 -11.95
CA PHE A 214 -5.08 -1.99 -12.67
C PHE A 214 -3.97 -0.99 -12.88
N LEU A 215 -2.77 -1.55 -13.08
CA LEU A 215 -1.54 -0.85 -13.40
C LEU A 215 -0.89 -1.55 -14.60
N ILE A 216 -0.68 -0.81 -15.69
CA ILE A 216 0.06 -1.28 -16.87
C ILE A 216 1.43 -0.62 -16.85
N LYS A 217 2.48 -1.43 -16.75
CA LYS A 217 3.87 -0.99 -16.83
C LYS A 217 4.48 -1.39 -18.17
N LYS A 218 5.08 -0.43 -18.87
CA LYS A 218 5.88 -0.70 -20.07
C LYS A 218 7.29 -1.12 -19.67
N LEU A 219 7.77 -2.21 -20.24
CA LEU A 219 9.16 -2.65 -20.09
C LEU A 219 10.06 -1.70 -20.88
N SER A 220 10.99 -1.04 -20.19
CA SER A 220 12.04 -0.24 -20.82
C SER A 220 13.10 -1.18 -21.39
N GLY A 221 12.89 -1.68 -22.61
CA GLY A 221 13.93 -2.27 -23.44
C GLY A 221 14.53 -1.22 -24.38
N PRO A 222 15.72 -1.47 -24.97
CA PRO A 222 16.21 -0.62 -26.04
C PRO A 222 15.13 -0.50 -27.13
N PRO A 223 14.90 0.69 -27.70
CA PRO A 223 14.08 0.81 -28.89
C PRO A 223 14.76 -0.05 -29.95
N SER A 224 14.18 -1.21 -30.22
CA SER A 224 14.50 -2.00 -31.40
C SER A 224 14.08 -1.16 -32.60
N PHE A 225 15.04 -0.46 -33.19
CA PHE A 225 14.89 0.13 -34.50
C PHE A 225 14.58 -1.02 -35.46
N PHE A 226 13.36 -1.04 -35.97
CA PHE A 226 12.95 -1.85 -37.12
C PHE A 226 12.65 -0.88 -38.25
#